data_AF-A0A356W3H7-F1
#
_entry.id   AF-A0A356W3H7-F1
#
_cell.length_a   1.000
_cell.length_b   1.000
_cell.length_c   1.000
_cell.angle_alpha   90.00
_cell.angle_beta   90.00
_cell.angle_gamma   90.00
#
_symmetry.space_group_name_H-M   'P 1'
#
loop_
_entity.id
_entity.type
_entity.pdbx_description
1 polymer ?
#
loop_
_entity_poly.entity_id
_entity_poly.type
_entity_poly.pdbx_seq_one_letter_code
_entity_poly.pdbx_strand_id
1 'polypeptide(L)' 'MTALTRLTLTDFRNYASLSLPLDGRHVCLYGANGAGKTNLLEAVSQLGPGRGLRSA' A
#
# COMPACT_ATOMS: atom_id res chain seq x y z
N MET A 1 -6.42 -18.71 -5.39
CA MET A 1 -7.00 -17.49 -4.79
C MET A 1 -5.84 -16.53 -4.52
N THR A 2 -5.87 -15.32 -5.07
CA THR A 2 -4.76 -14.37 -4.97
C THR A 2 -4.95 -13.50 -3.73
N ALA A 3 -3.92 -13.37 -2.89
CA ALA A 3 -3.95 -12.56 -1.69
C ALA A 3 -2.62 -11.81 -1.51
N LEU A 4 -2.71 -10.58 -0.99
CA LEU A 4 -1.52 -9.82 -0.61
C LEU A 4 -1.10 -10.27 0.81
N THR A 5 0.06 -10.93 0.92
CA THR A 5 0.59 -11.45 2.18
C THR A 5 1.72 -10.59 2.77
N ARG A 6 2.29 -9.70 1.96
CA ARG A 6 3.32 -8.74 2.38
C ARG A 6 3.33 -7.53 1.46
N LEU A 7 3.50 -6.34 2.04
CA LEU A 7 3.79 -5.11 1.32
C LEU A 7 5.15 -4.56 1.80
N THR A 8 6.10 -4.43 0.88
CA THR A 8 7.39 -3.79 1.14
C THR A 8 7.51 -2.54 0.29
N LEU A 9 7.85 -1.41 0.92
CA LEU A 9 8.09 -0.14 0.26
C LEU A 9 9.53 0.33 0.55
N THR A 10 10.18 0.86 -0.47
CA THR A 10 11.49 1.52 -0.39
C THR A 10 11.40 2.78 -1.22
N ASP A 11 11.72 3.94 -0.63
CA ASP A 11 11.67 5.26 -1.26
C ASP A 11 10.36 5.52 -2.03
N PHE A 12 9.23 5.11 -1.44
CA PHE A 12 7.91 5.23 -2.05
C PHE A 12 7.11 6.35 -1.39
N ARG A 13 6.89 7.45 -2.14
CA ARG A 13 6.18 8.65 -1.64
C ARG A 13 6.82 9.17 -0.36
N ASN A 14 6.08 9.18 0.75
CA ASN A 14 6.57 9.62 2.06
C ASN A 14 7.10 8.46 2.92
N TYR A 15 7.17 7.23 2.41
CA TYR A 15 7.79 6.09 3.09
C TYR A 15 9.21 5.89 2.57
N ALA A 16 10.22 6.21 3.40
CA ALA A 16 11.60 5.82 3.12
C ALA A 16 11.75 4.28 3.15
N SER A 17 11.14 3.62 4.14
CA SER A 17 11.04 2.16 4.20
C SER A 17 9.78 1.73 4.96
N LEU A 18 9.15 0.64 4.51
CA LEU A 18 8.08 -0.05 5.22
C LEU A 18 8.12 -1.54 4.90
N SER A 19 7.96 -2.40 5.92
CA SER A 19 7.64 -3.82 5.73
C SER A 19 6.40 -4.18 6.53
N LEU A 20 5.32 -4.53 5.83
CA LEU A 20 4.03 -4.83 6.42
C LEU A 20 3.64 -6.27 6.08
N PRO A 21 3.73 -7.22 7.04
CA PRO A 21 3.16 -8.55 6.88
C PRO A 21 1.63 -8.49 6.97
N LEU A 22 0.94 -9.34 6.21
CA LEU A 22 -0.51 -9.42 6.15
C LEU A 22 -0.95 -10.87 6.31
N ASP A 23 -1.89 -11.10 7.22
CA ASP A 23 -2.37 -12.43 7.61
C ASP A 23 -3.76 -12.78 7.04
N GLY A 24 -4.27 -11.95 6.11
CA GLY A 24 -5.56 -12.13 5.46
C GLY A 24 -6.75 -11.49 6.19
N ARG A 25 -6.54 -10.84 7.34
CA ARG A 25 -7.60 -10.07 8.02
C ARG A 25 -7.83 -8.72 7.34
N HIS A 26 -8.97 -8.10 7.66
CA HIS A 26 -9.24 -6.71 7.27
C HIS A 26 -8.22 -5.76 7.87
N VAL A 27 -7.76 -4.80 7.05
CA VAL A 27 -6.82 -3.76 7.46
C VAL A 27 -7.52 -2.41 7.46
N CYS A 28 -7.45 -1.69 8.57
CA CYS A 28 -7.92 -0.31 8.68
C CYS A 28 -6.72 0.63 8.74
N LEU A 29 -6.64 1.57 7.78
CA LEU A 29 -5.61 2.62 7.77
C LEU A 29 -6.17 3.87 8.45
N TYR A 30 -5.57 4.30 9.56
CA TYR A 30 -6.01 5.46 10.34
C TYR A 30 -4.83 6.36 10.73
N GLY A 31 -5.12 7.59 11.16
CA GLY A 31 -4.13 8.60 11.52
C GLY A 31 -4.38 9.95 10.85
N ALA A 32 -3.55 10.95 11.18
CA ALA A 32 -3.68 12.33 10.69
C ALA A 32 -3.71 12.45 9.16
N ASN A 33 -4.28 13.55 8.64
CA ASN A 33 -4.16 13.86 7.22
C ASN A 33 -2.69 14.05 6.84
N GLY A 34 -2.29 13.59 5.66
CA GLY A 34 -0.88 13.59 5.23
C GLY A 34 0.00 12.47 5.80
N ALA A 35 -0.50 11.61 6.70
CA ALA A 35 0.28 10.51 7.29
C ALA A 35 0.66 9.37 6.31
N GLY A 36 0.25 9.42 5.04
CA GLY A 36 0.62 8.40 4.04
C GLY A 36 -0.35 7.23 3.88
N LYS A 37 -1.57 7.32 4.40
CA LYS A 37 -2.60 6.26 4.22
C LYS A 37 -2.91 5.99 2.75
N THR A 38 -3.15 7.04 1.96
CA THR A 38 -3.39 6.92 0.51
C THR A 38 -2.19 6.36 -0.23
N ASN A 39 -0.96 6.66 0.21
CA ASN A 39 0.24 6.13 -0.40
C ASN A 39 0.31 4.59 -0.28
N LEU A 40 -0.16 4.01 0.84
CA LEU A 40 -0.27 2.55 0.96
C LEU A 40 -1.26 1.97 -0.06
N LEU A 41 -2.41 2.60 -0.25
CA LEU A 41 -3.39 2.16 -1.25
C LEU A 41 -2.86 2.30 -2.68
N GLU A 42 -2.12 3.36 -2.98
CA GLU A 42 -1.43 3.53 -4.27
C GLU A 42 -0.42 2.39 -4.49
N ALA A 43 0.38 2.04 -3.47
CA ALA A 43 1.34 0.95 -3.59
C ALA A 43 0.65 -0.40 -3.86
N VAL A 44 -0.45 -0.70 -3.15
CA VAL A 44 -1.25 -1.90 -3.41
C VAL A 44 -1.79 -1.91 -4.84
N SER A 45 -2.27 -0.76 -5.35
CA SER A 45 -2.80 -0.66 -6.71
C SER A 45 -1.77 -0.95 -7.81
N GLN A 46 -0.47 -0.77 -7.54
CA GLN A 46 0.59 -1.09 -8.50
C GLN A 46 0.81 -2.59 -8.71
N LEU A 47 0.35 -3.42 -7.75
CA LEU A 47 0.43 -4.87 -7.81
C LEU A 47 -0.69 -5.48 -8.68
N GLY A 48 -1.72 -4.69 -9.01
CA GLY A 48 -2.81 -5.10 -9.90
C GLY A 48 -2.53 -4.83 -11.39
N PRO A 49 -3.28 -5.48 -12.30
CA PRO A 49 -3.21 -5.18 -13.73
C PRO A 49 -3.68 -3.73 -14.01
N GLY A 50 -2.98 -3.00 -14.90
CA GLY A 50 -3.30 -1.60 -15.26
C GLY A 50 -2.56 -0.50 -14.47
N ARG A 51 -1.78 -0.89 -13.47
CA ARG A 51 -0.71 -0.15 -12.74
C ARG A 51 -0.96 1.33 -12.40
N GLY A 52 -1.58 1.52 -11.23
CA GLY A 52 -1.51 2.72 -10.39
C GLY A 52 -2.76 3.59 -10.45
N LEU A 53 -3.32 3.95 -9.28
CA LEU A 53 -4.48 4.87 -9.17
C LEU A 53 -4.28 6.25 -9.82
N ARG A 54 -3.04 6.62 -10.15
CA ARG A 54 -2.67 7.91 -10.77
C ARG A 54 -2.40 7.84 -12.26
N SER A 55 -2.47 6.65 -12.87
CA SER A 55 -2.28 6.46 -14.30
C SER A 55 -3.55 5.99 -15.02
N ALA A 56 -4.69 6.01 -14.31
CA ALA A 56 -6.04 5.92 -14.88
C ALA A 56 -6.62 7.33 -15.08
#